data_AF-A0A1S8WUS7-F1
#
_entry.id   AF-A0A1S8WUS7-F1
#
_cell.length_a   1.000
_cell.length_b   1.000
_cell.length_c   1.000
_cell.angle_alpha   90.00
_cell.angle_beta   90.00
_cell.angle_gamma   90.00
#
_symmetry.space_group_name_H-M   'P 1'
#
loop_
_entity.id
_entity.type
_entity.pdbx_description
1 polymer ?
#
loop_
_entity_poly.entity_id
_entity_poly.type
_entity_poly.pdbx_seq_one_letter_code
_entity_poly.pdbx_strand_id
1 'polypeptide(L)'
;MSTLTQQRKLVEQLRQEANLNRRPVSECVRDMIAYMEQNREKDCLVSGFASKKDNPFQEKGGCLMLVTSLSNDDWLKYTCVEEARD
;
A
#
# COMPACT_ATOMS: atom_id res chain seq x y z
N MET A 1 8.96 23.53 35.25
CA MET A 1 7.53 23.33 35.59
C MET A 1 7.46 22.48 36.85
N SER A 2 6.61 22.81 37.81
CA SER A 2 6.44 22.04 39.05
C SER A 2 5.83 20.66 38.76
N THR A 3 6.29 19.63 39.45
CA THR A 3 5.78 18.24 39.34
C THR A 3 4.26 18.17 39.58
N LEU A 4 3.75 19.01 40.49
CA LEU A 4 2.32 19.14 40.76
C LEU A 4 1.54 19.68 39.55
N THR A 5 2.09 20.67 38.85
CA THR A 5 1.47 21.24 37.64
C THR A 5 1.42 20.21 36.51
N GLN A 6 2.48 19.40 36.37
CA GLN A 6 2.53 18.32 35.38
C GLN A 6 1.47 17.24 35.67
N GLN A 7 1.32 16.83 36.93
CA GLN A 7 0.30 15.85 37.33
C GLN A 7 -1.12 16.35 37.09
N ARG A 8 -1.40 17.64 37.34
CA ARG A 8 -2.72 18.23 37.04
C ARG A 8 -3.04 18.16 35.55
N LYS A 9 -2.09 18.52 34.69
CA LYS A 9 -2.25 18.44 33.24
C LYS A 9 -2.52 17.00 32.76
N LEU A 10 -1.83 16.02 33.34
CA LEU A 10 -2.05 14.61 33.03
C LEU A 10 -3.47 14.15 33.43
N VAL A 11 -3.94 14.55 34.62
CA VAL A 11 -5.31 14.21 35.07
C VAL A 11 -6.36 14.84 34.17
N GLU A 12 -6.16 16.08 33.73
CA GLU A 12 -7.04 16.75 32.77
C GLU A 12 -7.10 15.99 31.44
N GLN A 13 -5.95 15.56 30.91
CA GLN A 13 -5.89 14.74 29.70
C GLN A 13 -6.65 13.41 29.87
N LEU A 14 -6.40 12.69 30.97
CA LEU A 14 -7.06 11.40 31.24
C LEU A 14 -8.58 11.55 31.38
N ARG A 15 -9.06 12.66 31.96
CA ARG A 15 -10.49 12.96 32.02
C ARG A 15 -11.09 13.16 30.63
N GLN A 16 -10.38 13.82 29.73
CA GLN A 16 -10.83 13.99 28.34
C GLN A 16 -10.89 12.63 27.62
N GLU A 17 -9.86 11.80 27.75
CA GLU A 17 -9.80 10.46 27.14
C GLU A 17 -10.85 9.49 27.69
N ALA A 18 -11.15 9.59 28.99
CA ALA A 18 -12.20 8.80 29.63
C ALA A 18 -13.59 9.16 29.09
N ASN A 19 -13.84 10.46 28.85
CA ASN A 19 -15.11 10.99 28.34
C ASN A 19 -15.34 10.72 26.84
N LEU A 20 -14.44 10.04 26.15
CA LEU A 20 -14.66 9.63 24.76
C LEU A 20 -15.76 8.56 24.68
N ASN A 21 -16.80 8.86 23.89
CA ASN A 21 -17.86 7.91 23.59
C ASN A 21 -17.31 6.78 22.71
N ARG A 22 -17.34 5.55 23.24
CA ARG A 22 -16.89 4.35 22.53
C ARG A 22 -18.08 3.66 21.88
N ARG A 23 -17.87 3.13 20.67
CA ARG A 23 -18.82 2.24 19.99
C ARG A 23 -18.44 0.79 20.24
N PRO A 24 -19.41 -0.15 20.27
CA PRO A 24 -19.11 -1.56 20.42
C PRO A 24 -18.29 -2.06 19.22
N VAL A 25 -17.27 -2.87 19.51
CA VAL A 25 -16.34 -3.37 18.48
C VAL A 25 -17.08 -4.15 17.39
N SER A 26 -18.13 -4.89 17.75
CA SER A 26 -18.97 -5.64 16.80
C SER A 26 -19.70 -4.74 15.79
N GLU A 27 -20.02 -3.50 16.13
CA GLU A 27 -20.62 -2.53 15.21
C GLU A 27 -19.55 -1.90 14.32
N CYS A 28 -18.43 -1.47 14.90
CA CYS A 28 -17.30 -0.93 14.13
C CYS A 28 -16.80 -1.92 13.06
N VAL A 29 -16.68 -3.21 13.41
CA VAL A 29 -16.24 -4.25 12.46
C VAL A 29 -17.27 -4.44 11.34
N ARG A 30 -18.57 -4.39 11.63
CA ARG A 30 -19.61 -4.47 10.60
C ARG A 30 -19.53 -3.29 9.62
N ASP A 31 -19.31 -2.08 10.14
CA ASP A 31 -19.13 -0.89 9.30
C ASP A 31 -17.90 -1.01 8.41
N MET A 32 -16.77 -1.50 8.96
CA MET A 32 -15.55 -1.73 8.18
C MET A 32 -15.80 -2.74 7.06
N ILE A 33 -16.43 -3.87 7.34
CA ILE A 33 -16.75 -4.88 6.33
C ILE A 33 -17.67 -4.29 5.25
N ALA A 34 -18.71 -3.56 5.65
CA ALA A 34 -19.63 -2.93 4.70
C ALA A 34 -18.90 -1.93 3.77
N TYR A 35 -17.99 -1.13 4.32
CA TYR A 35 -17.17 -0.21 3.54
C TYR A 35 -16.23 -0.95 2.58
N MET A 36 -15.59 -2.03 3.02
CA MET A 36 -14.70 -2.83 2.19
C MET A 36 -15.46 -3.47 1.02
N GLU A 37 -16.61 -4.09 1.25
CA GLU A 37 -17.41 -4.70 0.19
C GLU A 37 -17.92 -3.66 -0.83
N GLN A 38 -18.35 -2.48 -0.38
CA GLN A 38 -18.77 -1.39 -1.28
C GLN A 38 -17.66 -0.87 -2.20
N ASN A 39 -16.40 -0.97 -1.77
CA ASN A 39 -15.25 -0.48 -2.52
C ASN A 39 -14.41 -1.58 -3.15
N ARG A 40 -14.77 -2.84 -2.94
CA ARG A 40 -14.03 -4.02 -3.40
C ARG A 40 -13.79 -4.02 -4.91
N GLU A 41 -14.81 -3.65 -5.69
CA GLU A 41 -14.72 -3.62 -7.16
C GLU A 41 -13.85 -2.48 -7.70
N LYS A 42 -13.60 -1.45 -6.88
CA LYS A 42 -12.73 -0.32 -7.23
C LYS A 42 -11.27 -0.58 -6.85
N ASP A 43 -11.02 -1.60 -6.03
CA ASP A 43 -9.69 -1.97 -5.62
C ASP A 43 -9.09 -2.95 -6.64
N CYS A 44 -8.29 -2.41 -7.55
CA CYS A 44 -7.61 -3.17 -8.60
C CYS A 44 -6.67 -4.27 -8.06
N LEU A 45 -6.25 -4.21 -6.79
CA LEU A 45 -5.42 -5.25 -6.18
C LEU A 45 -6.24 -6.45 -5.72
N VAL A 46 -7.54 -6.24 -5.46
CA VAL A 46 -8.47 -7.29 -5.00
C VAL A 46 -9.28 -7.86 -6.16
N SER A 47 -9.86 -7.01 -7.02
CA SER A 47 -10.67 -7.44 -8.17
C SER A 47 -9.87 -7.65 -9.45
N GLY A 48 -8.61 -7.19 -9.49
CA GLY A 48 -7.84 -7.09 -10.72
C GLY A 48 -8.22 -5.87 -11.57
N PHE A 49 -7.41 -5.58 -12.57
CA PHE A 49 -7.70 -4.53 -13.56
C PHE A 49 -8.69 -5.05 -14.61
N ALA A 50 -9.67 -4.22 -15.00
CA ALA A 50 -10.67 -4.57 -16.01
C ALA A 50 -10.05 -4.86 -17.39
N SER A 51 -8.99 -4.13 -17.74
CA SER A 51 -8.15 -4.41 -18.91
C SER A 51 -6.69 -4.42 -18.49
N LYS A 52 -5.86 -5.21 -19.17
CA LYS A 52 -4.40 -5.18 -18.93
C LYS A 52 -3.84 -3.76 -19.11
N LYS A 53 -4.42 -2.98 -20.05
CA LYS A 53 -4.00 -1.59 -20.37
C LYS A 53 -4.24 -0.59 -19.24
N ASP A 54 -5.15 -0.91 -18.31
CA ASP A 54 -5.46 -0.04 -17.16
C ASP A 54 -4.43 -0.20 -16.05
N ASN A 55 -3.61 -1.26 -16.09
CA ASN A 55 -2.48 -1.44 -15.19
C ASN A 55 -1.30 -0.57 -15.67
N PRO A 56 -0.88 0.47 -14.92
CA PRO A 56 0.26 1.31 -15.30
C PRO A 56 1.59 0.53 -15.38
N PHE A 57 1.67 -0.60 -14.70
CA PHE A 57 2.82 -1.50 -14.68
C PHE A 57 2.71 -2.64 -15.69
N GLN A 58 1.69 -2.64 -16.57
CA GLN A 58 1.64 -3.63 -17.63
C GLN A 58 2.85 -3.43 -18.54
N GLU A 59 3.65 -4.49 -18.69
CA GLU A 59 4.72 -4.50 -19.68
C GLU A 59 4.12 -4.22 -21.06
N LYS A 60 4.57 -3.13 -21.68
CA LYS A 60 4.18 -2.77 -23.05
C LYS A 60 4.96 -3.56 -24.11
N GLY A 61 5.74 -4.56 -23.71
CA GLY A 61 6.68 -5.29 -24.53
C GLY A 61 8.00 -4.52 -24.72
N GLY A 62 9.10 -5.21 -24.47
CA GLY A 62 10.47 -4.73 -24.73
C GLY A 62 11.28 -4.46 -23.46
N CYS A 63 12.36 -5.21 -23.30
CA CYS A 63 13.40 -4.95 -22.30
C CYS A 63 14.05 -3.59 -22.61
N LEU A 64 13.88 -2.59 -21.74
CA LEU A 64 14.61 -1.33 -21.83
C LEU A 64 15.99 -1.53 -21.21
N MET A 65 16.92 -2.03 -22.02
CA MET A 65 18.34 -2.00 -21.69
C MET A 65 18.78 -0.53 -21.60
N LEU A 66 18.88 0.00 -20.39
CA LEU A 66 19.56 1.25 -20.12
C LEU A 66 21.07 1.01 -20.32
N VAL A 67 21.54 1.21 -21.55
CA VAL A 67 22.97 1.24 -21.84
C VAL A 67 23.52 2.57 -21.32
N THR A 68 23.91 2.61 -20.05
CA THR A 68 24.82 3.65 -19.58
C THR A 68 26.16 3.40 -20.28
N SER A 69 26.57 4.36 -21.10
CA SER A 69 27.82 4.37 -21.84
C SER A 69 29.00 3.93 -20.95
N LEU A 70 29.40 2.67 -21.07
CA LEU A 70 30.70 2.22 -20.63
C LEU A 70 31.41 1.70 -21.87
N SER A 71 32.48 2.43 -22.15
CA SER A 71 33.56 2.17 -23.09
C SER A 71 33.70 0.71 -23.50
N ASN A 72 33.78 0.56 -24.83
CA ASN A 72 34.51 -0.44 -25.60
C ASN A 72 35.03 -1.68 -24.88
N ASP A 73 34.68 -2.80 -25.52
CA ASP A 73 35.30 -4.11 -25.44
C ASP A 73 34.99 -4.92 -24.19
N ASP A 74 34.12 -5.90 -24.46
CA ASP A 74 34.36 -7.33 -24.24
C ASP A 74 33.53 -8.02 -23.13
N TRP A 75 32.80 -9.05 -23.60
CA TRP A 75 32.15 -10.14 -22.86
C TRP A 75 30.90 -9.84 -22.01
N LEU A 76 29.72 -10.21 -22.53
CA LEU A 76 29.13 -11.55 -22.30
C LEU A 76 27.70 -11.61 -22.86
N LYS A 77 27.50 -12.49 -23.84
CA LYS A 77 26.31 -13.34 -24.03
C LYS A 77 24.97 -12.77 -23.56
N TYR A 78 24.33 -11.97 -24.40
CA TYR A 78 22.86 -11.90 -24.38
C TYR A 78 22.31 -13.02 -25.25
N THR A 79 22.36 -14.25 -24.74
CA THR A 79 21.41 -15.28 -25.16
C THR A 79 20.04 -14.81 -24.67
N CYS A 80 19.22 -14.31 -25.58
CA CYS A 80 17.77 -14.35 -25.40
C CYS A 80 17.42 -15.83 -25.19
N VAL A 81 17.09 -16.19 -23.96
CA VAL A 81 16.42 -17.47 -23.68
C VAL A 81 14.99 -17.29 -24.18
N GLU A 82 14.77 -17.60 -25.46
CA GLU A 82 13.49 -18.17 -25.89
C GLU A 82 13.34 -19.50 -25.14
N GLU A 83 12.70 -19.51 -23.97
CA GLU A 83 11.97 -20.68 -23.45
C GLU A 83 11.34 -20.41 -22.07
N ALA A 84 10.02 -20.19 -22.07
CA ALA A 84 9.02 -20.70 -21.13
C ALA A 84 7.67 -20.04 -21.49
N ARG A 85 6.91 -20.62 -22.44
CA ARG A 85 5.81 -21.59 -22.25
C ARG A 85 4.57 -21.02 -21.55
N ASP A 86 3.43 -21.29 -22.21
CA ASP A 86 2.09 -21.62 -21.69
C ASP A 86 1.54 -20.86 -20.46
#